data_AF-A0AAB0AC62-F1
#
_entry.id   AF-A0AAB0AC62-F1
#
_cell.length_a   1.000
_cell.length_b   1.000
_cell.length_c   1.000
_cell.angle_alpha   90.00
_cell.angle_beta   90.00
_cell.angle_gamma   90.00
#
_symmetry.space_group_name_H-M   'P 1'
#
loop_
_entity.id
_entity.type
_entity.pdbx_description
1 polymer ?
#
loop_
_entity_poly.entity_id
_entity_poly.type
_entity_poly.pdbx_seq_one_letter_code
_entity_poly.pdbx_strand_id
1 'polypeptide(L)'
;MKSLAETEEAQICILHNVFELWVNHQQMMVVIIDKLLKTQIVECSAVATWVFSKEMVGEFTKMYLWEILHLTIKKMNQHVTKLSKELSDAKERLDRNAESSSSESEEETAAAGADAAATPQRRRKKPIGDNSDKPTEEQVERMEEKLEAAYVDQKRLFLIIFQRFIMILSEHLVKCDTDGRDYDTDWYRWTVGRLQQVFMMHHEQVKKYSSTLESLLFTSDIDPHILDVFHQFTALRS
;
A
#
# COMPACT_ATOMS: atom_id res chain seq x y z
N MET A 1 -13.79 -11.96 -15.31
CA MET A 1 -13.67 -10.57 -14.82
C MET A 1 -12.22 -10.15 -14.68
N LYS A 2 -11.32 -10.93 -14.04
CA LYS A 2 -9.87 -10.61 -14.01
C LYS A 2 -9.23 -10.45 -15.41
N SER A 3 -9.58 -11.30 -16.37
CA SER A 3 -9.10 -11.17 -17.77
C SER A 3 -9.64 -9.95 -18.54
N LEU A 4 -10.66 -9.27 -18.01
CA LEU A 4 -11.21 -8.04 -18.59
C LEU A 4 -10.61 -6.79 -17.93
N ALA A 5 -9.80 -6.94 -16.88
CA ALA A 5 -9.29 -5.86 -16.04
C ALA A 5 -7.74 -5.81 -16.03
N GLU A 6 -7.12 -6.31 -17.10
CA GLU A 6 -5.65 -6.45 -17.19
C GLU A 6 -4.93 -5.10 -17.31
N THR A 7 -5.61 -4.05 -17.81
CA THR A 7 -5.03 -2.71 -17.94
C THR A 7 -5.67 -1.73 -16.97
N GLU A 8 -4.93 -0.67 -16.61
CA GLU A 8 -5.43 0.39 -15.73
C GLU A 8 -6.67 1.07 -16.32
N GLU A 9 -6.73 1.26 -17.65
CA GLU A 9 -7.88 1.83 -18.35
C GLU A 9 -9.12 0.93 -18.23
N ALA A 10 -8.94 -0.38 -18.33
CA ALA A 10 -10.03 -1.34 -18.18
C ALA A 10 -10.56 -1.35 -16.74
N GLN A 11 -9.68 -1.25 -15.74
CA GLN A 11 -10.08 -1.10 -14.34
C GLN A 11 -10.86 0.20 -14.09
N ILE A 12 -10.41 1.33 -14.64
CA ILE A 12 -11.12 2.61 -14.57
C ILE A 12 -12.49 2.51 -15.26
N CYS A 13 -12.56 1.84 -16.42
CA CYS A 13 -13.82 1.59 -17.11
C CYS A 13 -14.79 0.76 -16.24
N ILE A 14 -14.30 -0.26 -15.54
CA ILE A 14 -15.13 -1.03 -14.59
C ILE A 14 -15.65 -0.11 -13.47
N LEU A 15 -14.81 0.77 -12.91
CA LEU A 15 -15.21 1.71 -11.87
C LEU A 15 -16.29 2.69 -12.37
N HIS A 16 -16.16 3.20 -13.60
CA HIS A 16 -17.19 4.03 -14.23
C HIS A 16 -18.52 3.29 -14.39
N ASN A 17 -18.50 2.05 -14.91
CA ASN A 17 -19.73 1.26 -15.05
C ASN A 17 -20.40 0.97 -13.69
N VAL A 18 -19.60 0.68 -12.65
CA VAL A 18 -20.13 0.49 -11.29
C VAL A 18 -20.78 1.78 -10.78
N PHE A 19 -20.13 2.92 -11.01
CA PHE A 19 -20.66 4.23 -10.65
C PHE A 19 -21.99 4.53 -11.33
N GLU A 20 -22.09 4.35 -12.65
CA GLU A 20 -23.32 4.59 -13.39
C GLU A 20 -24.50 3.74 -12.87
N LEU A 21 -24.23 2.49 -12.50
CA LEU A 21 -25.26 1.58 -11.98
C LEU A 21 -25.69 1.91 -10.55
N TRP A 22 -24.80 2.46 -9.72
CA TRP A 22 -25.01 2.61 -8.27
C TRP A 22 -24.87 4.04 -7.75
N VAL A 23 -24.91 5.06 -8.62
CA VAL A 23 -24.80 6.49 -8.26
C VAL A 23 -25.82 6.92 -7.19
N ASN A 24 -27.01 6.33 -7.21
CA ASN A 24 -28.08 6.62 -6.24
C ASN A 24 -27.92 5.87 -4.90
N HIS A 25 -26.92 5.00 -4.75
CA HIS A 25 -26.70 4.19 -3.56
C HIS A 25 -25.23 4.24 -3.10
N GLN A 26 -24.87 5.35 -2.45
CA GLN A 26 -23.50 5.65 -1.99
C GLN A 26 -22.87 4.53 -1.14
N GLN A 27 -23.61 3.95 -0.20
CA GLN A 27 -23.08 2.85 0.63
C GLN A 27 -22.75 1.58 -0.18
N MET A 28 -23.53 1.31 -1.24
CA MET A 28 -23.26 0.18 -2.13
C MET A 28 -21.98 0.44 -2.93
N MET A 29 -21.75 1.68 -3.38
CA MET A 29 -20.50 2.08 -4.03
C MET A 29 -19.27 1.77 -3.16
N VAL A 30 -19.30 2.15 -1.88
CA VAL A 30 -18.21 1.88 -0.93
C VAL A 30 -17.97 0.37 -0.80
N VAL A 31 -19.03 -0.42 -0.63
CA VAL A 31 -18.94 -1.89 -0.46
C VAL A 31 -18.45 -2.60 -1.72
N ILE A 32 -18.94 -2.21 -2.90
CA ILE A 32 -18.52 -2.81 -4.17
C ILE A 32 -17.03 -2.50 -4.42
N ILE A 33 -16.60 -1.25 -4.24
CA ILE A 33 -15.18 -0.89 -4.45
C ILE A 33 -14.27 -1.61 -3.45
N ASP A 34 -14.68 -1.69 -2.18
CA ASP A 34 -13.97 -2.49 -1.18
C ASP A 34 -13.84 -3.96 -1.61
N LYS A 35 -14.90 -4.54 -2.19
CA LYS A 35 -14.89 -5.90 -2.70
C LYS A 35 -13.96 -6.05 -3.90
N LEU A 36 -14.02 -5.16 -4.89
CA LEU A 36 -13.18 -5.18 -6.09
C LEU A 36 -11.69 -5.15 -5.72
N LEU A 37 -11.31 -4.28 -4.76
CA LEU A 37 -9.96 -4.21 -4.20
C LEU A 37 -9.57 -5.51 -3.49
N LYS A 38 -10.43 -6.06 -2.62
CA LYS A 38 -10.17 -7.34 -1.91
C LYS A 38 -9.95 -8.51 -2.87
N THR A 39 -10.68 -8.53 -3.98
CA THR A 39 -10.57 -9.58 -5.00
C THR A 39 -9.46 -9.34 -6.02
N GLN A 40 -8.72 -8.21 -5.91
CA GLN A 40 -7.71 -7.77 -6.88
C GLN A 40 -8.28 -7.73 -8.30
N ILE A 41 -9.50 -7.22 -8.45
CA ILE A 41 -10.08 -6.90 -9.76
C ILE A 41 -9.69 -5.49 -10.18
N VAL A 42 -9.56 -4.59 -9.20
CA VAL A 42 -9.02 -3.24 -9.39
C VAL A 42 -7.88 -3.01 -8.41
N GLU A 43 -6.91 -2.21 -8.82
CA GLU A 43 -5.77 -1.78 -8.03
C GLU A 43 -6.07 -0.48 -7.29
N CYS A 44 -5.31 -0.20 -6.23
CA CYS A 44 -5.45 1.04 -5.47
C CYS A 44 -5.14 2.29 -6.31
N SER A 45 -4.18 2.18 -7.22
CA SER A 45 -3.80 3.22 -8.19
C SER A 45 -5.00 3.61 -9.07
N ALA A 46 -5.67 2.63 -9.67
CA ALA A 46 -6.85 2.84 -10.53
C ALA A 46 -8.00 3.51 -9.75
N VAL A 47 -8.26 3.09 -8.52
CA VAL A 47 -9.28 3.72 -7.66
C VAL A 47 -8.92 5.16 -7.32
N ALA A 48 -7.65 5.44 -6.98
CA ALA A 48 -7.20 6.81 -6.73
C ALA A 48 -7.34 7.68 -7.99
N THR A 49 -6.93 7.19 -9.16
CA THR A 49 -7.12 7.90 -10.43
C THR A 49 -8.59 8.18 -10.72
N TRP A 50 -9.48 7.20 -10.50
CA TRP A 50 -10.92 7.32 -10.70
C TRP A 50 -11.57 8.34 -9.77
N VAL A 51 -11.18 8.41 -8.49
CA VAL A 51 -11.72 9.38 -7.52
C VAL A 51 -11.56 10.84 -8.00
N PHE A 52 -10.45 11.14 -8.68
CA PHE A 52 -10.16 12.48 -9.22
C PHE A 52 -10.49 12.63 -10.71
N SER A 53 -11.26 11.70 -11.28
CA SER A 53 -11.68 11.75 -12.68
C SER A 53 -12.73 12.84 -12.92
N LYS A 54 -12.95 13.19 -14.20
CA LYS A 54 -13.89 14.25 -14.58
C LYS A 54 -15.34 13.86 -14.27
N GLU A 55 -15.62 12.56 -14.35
CA GLU A 55 -16.88 11.91 -14.06
C GLU A 55 -17.28 12.08 -12.59
N MET A 56 -16.29 12.14 -11.69
CA MET A 56 -16.51 12.26 -10.24
C MET A 56 -16.61 13.70 -9.74
N VAL A 57 -16.43 14.72 -10.60
CA VAL A 57 -16.47 16.14 -10.20
C VAL A 57 -17.78 16.51 -9.51
N GLY A 58 -18.93 16.02 -10.01
CA GLY A 58 -20.25 16.27 -9.39
C GLY A 58 -20.44 15.60 -8.02
N GLU A 59 -19.61 14.61 -7.71
CA GLU A 59 -19.66 13.83 -6.48
C GLU A 59 -18.54 14.19 -5.51
N PHE A 60 -17.60 15.04 -5.93
CA PHE A 60 -16.32 15.26 -5.26
C PHE A 60 -16.44 15.75 -3.82
N THR A 61 -17.48 16.52 -3.50
CA THR A 61 -17.73 17.03 -2.15
C THR A 61 -18.51 16.07 -1.26
N LYS A 62 -18.97 14.93 -1.77
CA LYS A 62 -19.75 13.95 -1.01
C LYS A 62 -18.83 13.02 -0.21
N MET A 63 -19.24 12.71 1.01
CA MET A 63 -18.42 11.98 1.99
C MET A 63 -17.97 10.59 1.53
N TYR A 64 -18.84 9.85 0.81
CA TYR A 64 -18.57 8.47 0.42
C TYR A 64 -17.35 8.35 -0.51
N LEU A 65 -17.06 9.37 -1.33
CA LEU A 65 -15.91 9.35 -2.23
C LEU A 65 -14.59 9.40 -1.45
N TRP A 66 -14.56 10.21 -0.39
CA TRP A 66 -13.43 10.30 0.53
C TRP A 66 -13.30 9.05 1.40
N GLU A 67 -14.43 8.46 1.80
CA GLU A 67 -14.43 7.15 2.47
C GLU A 67 -13.76 6.09 1.59
N ILE A 68 -14.11 6.01 0.30
CA ILE A 68 -13.47 5.11 -0.68
C ILE A 68 -11.97 5.38 -0.77
N LEU A 69 -11.56 6.64 -0.88
CA LEU A 69 -10.14 7.00 -0.98
C LEU A 69 -9.37 6.57 0.27
N HIS A 70 -9.85 6.91 1.47
CA HIS A 70 -9.18 6.53 2.72
C HIS A 70 -9.20 5.02 2.96
N LEU A 71 -10.28 4.33 2.60
CA LEU A 71 -10.37 2.87 2.62
C LEU A 71 -9.31 2.23 1.69
N THR A 72 -9.12 2.79 0.50
CA THR A 72 -8.13 2.34 -0.47
C THR A 72 -6.71 2.49 0.06
N ILE A 73 -6.37 3.67 0.61
CA ILE A 73 -5.05 3.89 1.24
C ILE A 73 -4.85 2.93 2.42
N LYS A 74 -5.86 2.79 3.29
CA LYS A 74 -5.78 1.90 4.45
C LYS A 74 -5.51 0.45 4.04
N LYS A 75 -6.15 -0.03 2.97
CA LYS A 75 -5.89 -1.37 2.43
C LYS A 75 -4.47 -1.54 1.95
N MET A 76 -3.96 -0.58 1.20
CA MET A 76 -2.58 -0.62 0.72
C MET A 76 -1.60 -0.67 1.89
N ASN A 77 -1.80 0.17 2.91
CA ASN A 77 -0.98 0.16 4.12
C ASN A 77 -1.06 -1.18 4.85
N GLN A 78 -2.26 -1.74 5.00
CA GLN A 78 -2.45 -3.05 5.63
C GLN A 78 -1.80 -4.18 4.83
N HIS A 79 -1.80 -4.11 3.49
CA HIS A 79 -1.16 -5.08 2.64
C HIS A 79 0.35 -5.11 2.85
N VAL A 80 1.00 -3.93 2.82
CA VAL A 80 2.44 -3.78 3.09
C VAL A 80 2.81 -4.26 4.49
N THR A 81 2.07 -3.83 5.52
CA THR A 81 2.33 -4.26 6.90
C THR A 81 2.19 -5.77 7.05
N LYS A 82 1.20 -6.38 6.39
CA LYS A 82 0.99 -7.83 6.42
C LYS A 82 2.16 -8.57 5.76
N LEU A 83 2.56 -8.19 4.55
CA LEU A 83 3.68 -8.81 3.85
C LEU A 83 5.01 -8.64 4.62
N SER A 84 5.24 -7.45 5.20
CA SER A 84 6.43 -7.18 6.00
C SER A 84 6.51 -8.08 7.23
N LYS A 85 5.38 -8.29 7.91
CA LYS A 85 5.31 -9.22 9.05
C LYS A 85 5.51 -10.67 8.63
N GLU A 86 4.85 -11.10 7.56
CA GLU A 86 4.99 -12.46 7.04
C GLU A 86 6.45 -12.77 6.65
N LEU A 87 7.15 -11.81 6.03
CA LEU A 87 8.57 -11.95 5.70
C LEU A 87 9.46 -12.04 6.95
N SER A 88 9.22 -11.18 7.95
CA SER A 88 9.96 -11.22 9.21
C SER A 88 9.79 -12.57 9.91
N ASP A 89 8.55 -13.06 10.01
CA ASP A 89 8.24 -14.34 10.62
C ASP A 89 8.87 -15.52 9.85
N ALA A 90 8.97 -15.44 8.53
CA ALA A 90 9.62 -16.45 7.69
C ALA A 90 11.14 -16.48 7.88
N LYS A 91 11.79 -15.31 7.94
CA LYS A 91 13.24 -15.19 8.19
C LYS A 91 13.62 -15.73 9.57
N GLU A 92 12.89 -15.35 10.61
CA GLU A 92 13.15 -15.86 11.97
C GLU A 92 13.02 -17.38 12.07
N ARG A 93 12.11 -18.00 11.31
CA ARG A 93 11.97 -19.46 11.26
C ARG A 93 13.13 -20.13 10.50
N LEU A 94 13.64 -19.49 9.46
CA LEU A 94 14.79 -19.96 8.71
C LEU A 94 16.05 -19.96 9.60
N ASP A 95 16.30 -18.85 10.30
CA ASP A 95 17.48 -18.67 11.16
C ASP A 95 17.51 -19.70 12.31
N ARG A 96 16.38 -19.87 13.02
CA ARG A 96 16.27 -20.88 14.09
C ARG A 96 16.51 -22.32 13.61
N ASN A 97 16.13 -22.61 12.37
CA ASN A 97 16.34 -23.92 11.77
C ASN A 97 17.81 -24.15 11.39
N ALA A 98 18.52 -23.10 10.94
CA ALA A 98 19.95 -23.16 10.65
C ALA A 98 20.78 -23.40 11.93
N GLU A 99 20.45 -22.71 13.02
CA GLU A 99 21.10 -22.90 14.33
C GLU A 99 20.88 -24.32 14.88
N SER A 100 19.67 -24.86 14.74
CA SER A 100 19.34 -26.22 15.19
C SER A 100 20.07 -27.31 14.39
N SER A 101 20.25 -27.11 13.07
CA SER A 101 20.99 -28.04 12.21
C SER A 101 22.51 -27.99 12.45
N SER A 102 23.04 -26.83 12.85
CA SER A 102 24.44 -26.67 13.24
C SER A 102 24.77 -27.42 14.53
N SER A 103 23.85 -27.42 15.50
CA SER A 103 24.08 -28.06 16.80
C SER A 103 23.98 -29.59 16.77
N GLU A 104 23.16 -30.18 15.88
CA GLU A 104 23.14 -31.65 15.66
C GLU A 104 24.46 -32.18 15.02
N SER A 105 25.27 -31.31 14.40
CA SER A 105 26.52 -31.71 13.72
C SER A 105 27.72 -31.84 14.68
N GLU A 106 27.66 -31.21 15.86
CA GLU A 106 28.74 -31.27 16.85
C GLU A 106 28.64 -32.51 17.77
N GLU A 107 27.44 -33.07 17.98
CA GLU A 107 27.27 -34.30 18.80
C GLU A 107 27.76 -35.59 18.12
N GLU A 108 27.83 -35.66 16.78
CA GLU A 108 28.35 -36.87 16.08
C GLU A 108 29.89 -36.95 16.04
N THR A 109 30.62 -35.85 16.26
CA THR A 109 32.09 -35.86 16.24
C THR A 109 32.72 -36.23 17.60
N ALA A 110 31.95 -36.16 18.69
CA ALA A 110 32.41 -36.54 20.03
C ALA A 110 32.34 -38.06 20.31
N ALA A 111 31.69 -38.85 19.43
CA ALA A 111 31.49 -40.29 19.62
C ALA A 111 32.52 -41.18 18.90
N ALA A 112 33.54 -40.62 18.24
CA ALA A 112 34.54 -41.39 17.46
C ALA A 112 35.77 -41.85 18.27
N GLY A 113 35.68 -41.89 19.61
CA GLY A 113 36.82 -42.21 20.48
C GLY A 113 36.46 -43.11 21.67
N ALA A 114 35.85 -44.28 21.45
CA ALA A 114 35.85 -45.35 22.44
C ALA A 114 35.69 -46.72 21.78
N ASP A 115 36.51 -47.65 22.26
CA ASP A 115 36.77 -49.00 21.76
C ASP A 115 35.55 -49.94 21.76
N ALA A 116 35.65 -50.99 20.95
CA ALA A 116 34.61 -51.92 20.55
C ALA A 116 33.93 -52.75 21.66
N ALA A 117 32.60 -52.92 21.58
CA ALA A 117 31.91 -54.21 21.82
C ALA A 117 30.41 -54.18 21.42
N ALA A 118 30.01 -55.23 20.73
CA ALA A 118 28.71 -55.55 20.11
C ALA A 118 27.43 -55.31 20.96
N THR A 119 26.35 -54.83 20.32
CA THR A 119 24.97 -55.42 20.32
C THR A 119 24.10 -54.69 19.27
N PRO A 120 23.30 -55.38 18.41
CA PRO A 120 22.51 -54.74 17.36
C PRO A 120 21.07 -54.39 17.80
N GLN A 121 20.51 -53.38 17.12
CA GLN A 121 19.08 -53.07 16.97
C GLN A 121 18.33 -52.38 18.12
N ARG A 122 18.24 -51.05 18.01
CA ARG A 122 16.94 -50.36 17.99
C ARG A 122 17.01 -49.19 17.00
N ARG A 123 16.71 -49.49 15.73
CA ARG A 123 16.40 -48.46 14.72
C ARG A 123 15.17 -47.68 15.20
N ARG A 124 15.38 -46.60 15.94
CA ARG A 124 14.37 -45.56 16.14
C ARG A 124 14.18 -44.90 14.78
N LYS A 125 13.15 -45.36 14.07
CA LYS A 125 12.62 -44.75 12.85
C LYS A 125 12.20 -43.32 13.26
N LYS A 126 13.04 -42.31 12.98
CA LYS A 126 12.67 -40.88 13.11
C LYS A 126 11.38 -40.71 12.28
N PRO A 127 10.31 -40.08 12.80
CA PRO A 127 9.08 -39.95 12.06
C PRO A 127 9.39 -39.17 10.78
N ILE A 128 9.14 -39.80 9.63
CA ILE A 128 9.01 -39.09 8.35
C ILE A 128 7.68 -38.35 8.48
N GLY A 129 7.75 -37.15 9.01
CA GLY A 129 6.59 -36.31 9.27
C GLY A 129 7.08 -34.90 9.48
N ASP A 130 6.82 -34.07 8.47
CA ASP A 130 6.91 -32.62 8.52
C ASP A 130 8.23 -31.96 8.06
N ASN A 131 8.67 -32.31 6.85
CA ASN A 131 9.60 -31.46 6.08
C ASN A 131 8.84 -30.55 5.10
N SER A 132 7.51 -30.42 5.25
CA SER A 132 6.60 -29.69 4.35
C SER A 132 6.42 -28.21 4.72
N ASP A 133 6.73 -27.81 5.96
CA ASP A 133 6.51 -26.45 6.47
C ASP A 133 7.81 -25.68 6.75
N LYS A 134 8.93 -26.06 6.13
CA LYS A 134 10.18 -25.28 6.23
C LYS A 134 10.18 -24.19 5.14
N PRO A 135 10.23 -22.90 5.51
CA PRO A 135 10.48 -21.85 4.53
C PRO A 135 11.83 -22.13 3.88
N THR A 136 11.83 -22.30 2.57
CA THR A 136 13.06 -22.40 1.77
C THR A 136 13.61 -21.01 1.50
N GLU A 137 14.92 -20.90 1.28
CA GLU A 137 15.56 -19.63 0.88
C GLU A 137 14.83 -18.99 -0.32
N GLU A 138 14.47 -19.80 -1.31
CA GLU A 138 13.71 -19.36 -2.49
C GLU A 138 12.31 -18.82 -2.14
N GLN A 139 11.65 -19.35 -1.10
CA GLN A 139 10.37 -18.81 -0.63
C GLN A 139 10.56 -17.46 0.06
N VAL A 140 11.64 -17.28 0.82
CA VAL A 140 11.97 -15.99 1.47
C VAL A 140 12.27 -14.94 0.39
N GLU A 141 13.10 -15.26 -0.60
CA GLU A 141 13.40 -14.38 -1.73
C GLU A 141 12.13 -13.93 -2.47
N ARG A 142 11.23 -14.87 -2.81
CA ARG A 142 9.93 -14.53 -3.43
C ARG A 142 9.04 -13.66 -2.53
N MET A 143 9.16 -13.77 -1.21
CA MET A 143 8.41 -12.91 -0.28
C MET A 143 9.02 -11.51 -0.20
N GLU A 144 10.35 -11.39 -0.29
CA GLU A 144 11.06 -10.11 -0.41
C GLU A 144 10.64 -9.37 -1.68
N GLU A 145 10.66 -10.04 -2.83
CA GLU A 145 10.23 -9.44 -4.11
C GLU A 145 8.80 -8.90 -4.05
N LYS A 146 7.88 -9.66 -3.44
CA LYS A 146 6.48 -9.24 -3.24
C LYS A 146 6.37 -8.04 -2.31
N LEU A 147 7.17 -7.99 -1.25
CA LEU A 147 7.16 -6.88 -0.31
C LEU A 147 7.69 -5.60 -0.97
N GLU A 148 8.78 -5.70 -1.73
CA GLU A 148 9.33 -4.58 -2.49
C GLU A 148 8.33 -4.05 -3.52
N ALA A 149 7.69 -4.95 -4.28
CA ALA A 149 6.62 -4.56 -5.20
C ALA A 149 5.47 -3.82 -4.47
N ALA A 150 5.04 -4.33 -3.31
CA ALA A 150 3.99 -3.68 -2.53
C ALA A 150 4.42 -2.30 -1.98
N TYR A 151 5.69 -2.11 -1.62
CA TYR A 151 6.22 -0.79 -1.25
C TYR A 151 6.22 0.18 -2.42
N VAL A 152 6.59 -0.29 -3.62
CA VAL A 152 6.54 0.50 -4.86
C VAL A 152 5.10 0.94 -5.14
N ASP A 153 4.14 0.01 -5.06
CA ASP A 153 2.72 0.32 -5.27
C ASP A 153 2.16 1.28 -4.22
N GLN A 154 2.54 1.11 -2.95
CA GLN A 154 2.16 2.03 -1.88
C GLN A 154 2.70 3.44 -2.14
N LYS A 155 3.98 3.56 -2.52
CA LYS A 155 4.58 4.85 -2.86
C LYS A 155 3.89 5.47 -4.07
N ARG A 156 3.67 4.69 -5.14
CA ARG A 156 2.95 5.11 -6.35
C ARG A 156 1.55 5.64 -6.02
N LEU A 157 0.82 4.97 -5.14
CA LEU A 157 -0.51 5.39 -4.69
C LEU A 157 -0.49 6.79 -4.07
N PHE A 158 0.43 7.04 -3.13
CA PHE A 158 0.55 8.38 -2.53
C PHE A 158 0.95 9.44 -3.56
N LEU A 159 1.87 9.13 -4.48
CA LEU A 159 2.27 10.07 -5.53
C LEU A 159 1.07 10.45 -6.42
N ILE A 160 0.27 9.47 -6.86
CA ILE A 160 -0.94 9.73 -7.67
C ILE A 160 -1.90 10.64 -6.90
N ILE A 161 -2.17 10.34 -5.63
CA ILE A 161 -3.12 11.11 -4.82
C ILE A 161 -2.66 12.56 -4.66
N PHE A 162 -1.41 12.79 -4.26
CA PHE A 162 -0.89 14.15 -4.06
C PHE A 162 -0.75 14.91 -5.37
N GLN A 163 -0.31 14.26 -6.45
CA GLN A 163 -0.25 14.87 -7.77
C GLN A 163 -1.64 15.31 -8.25
N ARG A 164 -2.69 14.49 -8.03
CA ARG A 164 -4.06 14.87 -8.38
C ARG A 164 -4.57 16.04 -7.55
N PHE A 165 -4.29 16.09 -6.25
CA PHE A 165 -4.61 17.24 -5.41
C PHE A 165 -3.93 18.52 -5.90
N ILE A 166 -2.62 18.47 -6.16
CA ILE A 166 -1.85 19.59 -6.69
C ILE A 166 -2.47 20.08 -7.99
N MET A 167 -2.77 19.15 -8.91
CA MET A 167 -3.32 19.47 -10.22
C MET A 167 -4.67 20.22 -10.11
N ILE A 168 -5.64 19.69 -9.34
CA ILE A 168 -6.96 20.32 -9.25
C ILE A 168 -6.95 21.63 -8.46
N LEU A 169 -6.09 21.74 -7.43
CA LEU A 169 -5.95 22.97 -6.66
C LEU A 169 -5.28 24.05 -7.53
N SER A 170 -4.22 23.69 -8.26
CA SER A 170 -3.55 24.62 -9.18
C SER A 170 -4.48 25.08 -10.29
N GLU A 171 -5.27 24.17 -10.89
CA GLU A 171 -6.27 24.52 -11.90
C GLU A 171 -7.30 25.53 -11.36
N HIS A 172 -7.78 25.33 -10.13
CA HIS A 172 -8.70 26.26 -9.47
C HIS A 172 -8.06 27.63 -9.21
N LEU A 173 -6.84 27.65 -8.67
CA LEU A 173 -6.11 28.90 -8.37
C LEU A 173 -5.88 29.72 -9.66
N VAL A 174 -5.37 29.07 -10.71
CA VAL A 174 -5.16 29.71 -12.02
C VAL A 174 -6.46 30.23 -12.62
N LYS A 175 -7.55 29.47 -12.49
CA LYS A 175 -8.87 29.89 -12.97
C LYS A 175 -9.40 31.10 -12.23
N CYS A 176 -9.28 31.13 -10.91
CA CYS A 176 -9.69 32.28 -10.10
C CYS A 176 -8.88 33.54 -10.42
N ASP A 177 -7.56 33.41 -10.59
CA ASP A 177 -6.69 34.50 -11.01
C ASP A 177 -7.08 35.04 -12.40
N THR A 178 -7.28 34.14 -13.36
CA THR A 178 -7.70 34.49 -14.74
C THR A 178 -9.06 35.21 -14.76
N ASP A 179 -10.01 34.76 -13.93
CA ASP A 179 -11.35 35.32 -13.85
C ASP A 179 -11.41 36.59 -12.97
N GLY A 180 -10.31 36.97 -12.31
CA GLY A 180 -10.26 38.09 -11.36
C GLY A 180 -11.15 37.89 -10.14
N ARG A 181 -11.32 36.65 -9.69
CA ARG A 181 -12.17 36.26 -8.56
C ARG A 181 -11.35 35.73 -7.40
N ASP A 182 -11.92 35.84 -6.21
CA ASP A 182 -11.32 35.25 -5.02
C ASP A 182 -11.23 33.72 -5.16
N TYR A 183 -10.07 33.16 -4.79
CA TYR A 183 -9.84 31.73 -4.81
C TYR A 183 -10.43 31.02 -3.59
N ASP A 184 -10.65 31.75 -2.48
CA ASP A 184 -11.12 31.19 -1.20
C ASP A 184 -12.62 30.83 -1.24
N THR A 185 -12.93 29.83 -2.04
CA THR A 185 -14.27 29.28 -2.22
C THR A 185 -14.53 28.13 -1.25
N ASP A 186 -15.80 27.79 -1.03
CA ASP A 186 -16.17 26.61 -0.23
C ASP A 186 -15.55 25.32 -0.80
N TRP A 187 -15.48 25.19 -2.13
CA TRP A 187 -14.84 24.05 -2.79
C TRP A 187 -13.33 24.02 -2.51
N TYR A 188 -12.65 25.18 -2.56
CA TYR A 188 -11.22 25.27 -2.27
C TYR A 188 -10.92 24.88 -0.83
N ARG A 189 -11.61 25.49 0.15
CA ARG A 189 -11.45 25.19 1.58
C ARG A 189 -11.71 23.72 1.88
N TRP A 190 -12.74 23.16 1.27
CA TRP A 190 -13.05 21.73 1.37
C TRP A 190 -11.92 20.86 0.83
N THR A 191 -11.42 21.16 -0.38
CA THR A 191 -10.39 20.38 -1.05
C THR A 191 -9.05 20.43 -0.30
N VAL A 192 -8.66 21.62 0.18
CA VAL A 192 -7.50 21.79 1.07
C VAL A 192 -7.68 20.99 2.36
N GLY A 193 -8.87 21.04 2.97
CA GLY A 193 -9.18 20.24 4.15
C GLY A 193 -9.04 18.74 3.91
N ARG A 194 -9.37 18.24 2.71
CA ARG A 194 -9.18 16.83 2.33
C ARG A 194 -7.72 16.47 2.09
N LEU A 195 -6.94 17.37 1.49
CA LEU A 195 -5.50 17.20 1.38
C LEU A 195 -4.85 17.10 2.76
N GLN A 196 -5.19 18.02 3.67
CA GLN A 196 -4.76 18.00 5.07
C GLN A 196 -5.17 16.70 5.77
N GLN A 197 -6.39 16.23 5.55
CA GLN A 197 -6.87 14.96 6.11
C GLN A 197 -6.00 13.77 5.67
N VAL A 198 -5.58 13.71 4.40
CA VAL A 198 -4.68 12.65 3.91
C VAL A 198 -3.33 12.71 4.61
N PHE A 199 -2.75 13.91 4.74
CA PHE A 199 -1.51 14.12 5.51
C PHE A 199 -1.61 13.63 6.95
N MET A 200 -2.69 13.99 7.64
CA MET A 200 -2.87 13.69 9.07
C MET A 200 -3.21 12.22 9.33
N MET A 201 -4.14 11.63 8.56
CA MET A 201 -4.59 10.25 8.79
C MET A 201 -3.53 9.20 8.41
N HIS A 202 -2.65 9.52 7.46
CA HIS A 202 -1.64 8.58 6.95
C HIS A 202 -0.22 9.09 7.18
N HIS A 203 -0.03 9.88 8.25
CA HIS A 203 1.21 10.61 8.50
C HIS A 203 2.43 9.69 8.50
N GLU A 204 2.37 8.51 9.11
CA GLU A 204 3.51 7.59 9.18
C GLU A 204 4.07 7.27 7.80
N GLN A 205 3.20 6.92 6.85
CA GLN A 205 3.57 6.56 5.48
C GLN A 205 4.00 7.80 4.70
N VAL A 206 3.30 8.92 4.86
CA VAL A 206 3.68 10.17 4.18
C VAL A 206 5.07 10.66 4.61
N LYS A 207 5.43 10.53 5.89
CA LYS A 207 6.78 10.88 6.37
C LYS A 207 7.86 9.99 5.78
N LYS A 208 7.60 8.68 5.60
CA LYS A 208 8.55 7.78 4.92
C LYS A 208 8.85 8.25 3.49
N TYR A 209 7.88 8.85 2.81
CA TYR A 209 8.03 9.33 1.44
C TYR A 209 8.29 10.84 1.32
N SER A 210 8.46 11.56 2.43
CA SER A 210 8.54 13.03 2.47
C SER A 210 9.61 13.58 1.52
N SER A 211 10.81 12.99 1.50
CA SER A 211 11.90 13.41 0.60
C SER A 211 11.53 13.24 -0.88
N THR A 212 10.83 12.16 -1.25
CA THR A 212 10.36 11.99 -2.63
C THR A 212 9.23 12.98 -2.95
N LEU A 213 8.32 13.21 -2.00
CA LEU A 213 7.23 14.15 -2.18
C LEU A 213 7.75 15.57 -2.39
N GLU A 214 8.73 16.01 -1.59
CA GLU A 214 9.38 17.32 -1.70
C GLU A 214 10.17 17.48 -3.01
N SER A 215 10.86 16.42 -3.45
CA SER A 215 11.68 16.50 -4.68
C SER A 215 10.90 16.36 -5.98
N LEU A 216 9.76 15.66 -5.99
CA LEU A 216 9.02 15.36 -7.23
C LEU A 216 7.67 16.07 -7.34
N LEU A 217 7.03 16.40 -6.22
CA LEU A 217 5.69 16.96 -6.21
C LEU A 217 5.69 18.35 -5.59
N PHE A 218 6.01 18.49 -4.31
CA PHE A 218 5.97 19.75 -3.56
C PHE A 218 7.24 20.59 -3.76
N THR A 219 7.54 20.91 -5.01
CA THR A 219 8.68 21.70 -5.44
C THR A 219 8.36 23.21 -5.43
N SER A 220 9.39 24.04 -5.55
CA SER A 220 9.26 25.50 -5.41
C SER A 220 8.46 26.20 -6.52
N ASP A 221 8.14 25.50 -7.60
CA ASP A 221 7.32 25.96 -8.72
C ASP A 221 5.81 25.76 -8.50
N ILE A 222 5.42 25.05 -7.44
CA ILE A 222 4.02 24.95 -7.02
C ILE A 222 3.56 26.25 -6.35
N ASP A 223 2.28 26.57 -6.53
CA ASP A 223 1.63 27.69 -5.86
C ASP A 223 1.87 27.67 -4.32
N PRO A 224 2.29 28.80 -3.72
CA PRO A 224 2.60 28.87 -2.29
C PRO A 224 1.49 28.37 -1.37
N HIS A 225 0.21 28.57 -1.72
CA HIS A 225 -0.90 28.15 -0.87
C HIS A 225 -0.99 26.63 -0.73
N ILE A 226 -0.65 25.88 -1.79
CA ILE A 226 -0.61 24.42 -1.76
C ILE A 226 0.64 23.96 -1.02
N LEU A 227 1.78 24.61 -1.29
CA LEU A 227 3.06 24.27 -0.67
C LEU A 227 3.03 24.46 0.85
N ASP A 228 2.37 25.52 1.33
CA ASP A 228 2.19 25.81 2.75
C ASP A 228 1.49 24.66 3.50
N VAL A 229 0.55 23.96 2.86
CA VAL A 229 -0.11 22.80 3.47
C VAL A 229 0.88 21.68 3.73
N PHE A 230 1.80 21.43 2.80
CA PHE A 230 2.87 20.44 2.97
C PHE A 230 3.87 20.88 4.03
N HIS A 231 4.29 22.14 4.02
CA HIS A 231 5.21 22.69 5.02
C HIS A 231 4.65 22.66 6.44
N GLN A 232 3.36 22.95 6.61
CA GLN A 232 2.67 22.81 7.90
C GLN A 232 2.72 21.36 8.40
N PHE A 233 2.47 20.39 7.51
CA PHE A 233 2.59 18.97 7.86
C PHE A 233 4.02 18.60 8.28
N THR A 234 5.04 19.06 7.55
CA THR A 234 6.44 18.78 7.92
C THR A 234 6.83 19.43 9.24
N ALA A 235 6.38 20.66 9.50
CA ALA A 235 6.67 21.41 10.72
C ALA A 235 6.03 20.80 11.97
N LEU A 236 4.84 20.20 11.86
CA LEU A 236 4.21 19.48 12.97
C LEU A 236 4.98 18.21 13.39
N ARG A 237 5.98 17.79 12.61
CA ARG A 237 6.66 16.50 12.75
C ARG A 237 8.19 16.57 12.71
N SER A 238 8.73 17.79 12.66
CA SER A 238 10.13 18.12 12.90
C SER A 238 10.46 18.11 14.38
#